data_AF-A0A7S2C2G5-F1
#
_entry.id   AF-A0A7S2C2G5-F1
#
_cell.length_a   1.000
_cell.length_b   1.000
_cell.length_c   1.000
_cell.angle_alpha   90.00
_cell.angle_beta   90.00
_cell.angle_gamma   90.00
#
_symmetry.space_group_name_H-M   'P 1'
#
loop_
_entity.id
_entity.type
_entity.pdbx_description
1 polymer ?
#
loop_
_entity_poly.entity_id
_entity_poly.type
_entity_poly.pdbx_seq_one_letter_code
_entity_poly.pdbx_strand_id
1 'polypeptide(L)'
;QAWRAAAKAGSKKPSQSASPRAAKWLGTSRDGYCQRTQDEGTCANGDKGSFSLAKELDWAAAAEACLNRCDQCARCRYISVSANFHDCSWFFTCNLARLQSDVPGFASGALVST
;
A
#
# COMPACT_ATOMS: atom_id res chain seq x y z
N GLN A 1 -42.57 -13.19 -33.65
CA GLN A 1 -42.72 -12.89 -32.21
C GLN A 1 -42.14 -14.05 -31.41
N ALA A 2 -41.57 -13.77 -30.24
CA ALA A 2 -40.84 -14.66 -29.32
C ALA A 2 -39.35 -14.89 -29.63
N TRP A 3 -38.58 -13.92 -29.17
CA TRP A 3 -37.17 -13.93 -28.80
C TRP A 3 -36.94 -14.88 -27.61
N ARG A 4 -35.84 -15.66 -27.61
CA ARG A 4 -35.19 -16.14 -26.39
C ARG A 4 -33.68 -16.25 -26.62
N ALA A 5 -32.94 -15.32 -26.02
CA ALA A 5 -31.52 -15.45 -25.75
C ALA A 5 -31.34 -15.77 -24.26
N ALA A 6 -30.33 -16.57 -23.90
CA ALA A 6 -29.64 -16.46 -22.62
C ALA A 6 -28.25 -17.10 -22.69
N ALA A 7 -27.24 -16.24 -22.66
CA ALA A 7 -25.83 -16.56 -22.47
C ALA A 7 -25.55 -17.15 -21.08
N LYS A 8 -24.59 -18.06 -20.96
CA LYS A 8 -24.05 -18.46 -19.66
C LYS A 8 -22.98 -17.46 -19.23
N ALA A 9 -23.28 -16.73 -18.16
CA ALA A 9 -22.34 -15.89 -17.44
C ALA A 9 -21.22 -16.75 -16.83
N GLY A 10 -19.98 -16.52 -17.26
CA GLY A 10 -18.79 -16.94 -16.53
C GLY A 10 -18.55 -15.97 -15.38
N SER A 11 -18.69 -16.46 -14.15
CA SER A 11 -18.51 -15.74 -12.90
C SER A 11 -17.13 -15.09 -12.82
N LYS A 12 -17.04 -13.76 -12.99
CA LYS A 12 -15.89 -13.00 -12.51
C LYS A 12 -15.90 -13.10 -10.99
N LYS A 13 -14.91 -13.77 -10.42
CA LYS A 13 -14.63 -13.84 -8.98
C LYS A 13 -14.70 -12.43 -8.39
N PRO A 14 -15.32 -12.20 -7.21
CA PRO A 14 -15.39 -10.87 -6.64
C PRO A 14 -13.99 -10.38 -6.26
N SER A 15 -13.44 -9.51 -7.11
CA SER A 15 -12.57 -8.42 -6.71
C SER A 15 -13.45 -7.46 -5.92
N GLN A 16 -13.41 -7.45 -4.57
CA GLN A 16 -13.91 -6.36 -3.69
C GLN A 16 -14.06 -6.79 -2.21
N SER A 17 -13.00 -7.27 -1.59
CA SER A 17 -12.88 -7.19 -0.13
C SER A 17 -11.44 -6.86 0.16
N ALA A 18 -11.21 -5.75 0.86
CA ALA A 18 -9.88 -5.37 1.32
C ALA A 18 -9.13 -6.63 1.80
N SER A 19 -7.92 -6.84 1.28
CA SER A 19 -7.06 -7.95 1.72
C SER A 19 -7.02 -7.97 3.26
N PRO A 20 -7.17 -9.13 3.92
CA PRO A 20 -7.05 -9.21 5.38
C PRO A 20 -5.72 -8.64 5.90
N ARG A 21 -4.67 -8.76 5.08
CA ARG A 21 -3.35 -8.20 5.36
C ARG A 21 -3.37 -6.67 5.34
N ALA A 22 -3.95 -6.08 4.31
CA ALA A 22 -4.13 -4.63 4.21
C ALA A 22 -5.02 -4.10 5.34
N ALA A 23 -6.13 -4.78 5.65
CA ALA A 23 -7.01 -4.41 6.75
C ALA A 23 -6.29 -4.42 8.10
N LYS A 24 -5.48 -5.46 8.36
CA LYS A 24 -4.65 -5.57 9.56
C LYS A 24 -3.59 -4.46 9.63
N TRP A 25 -2.93 -4.18 8.51
CA TRP A 25 -1.96 -3.09 8.44
C TRP A 25 -2.62 -1.74 8.71
N LEU A 26 -3.75 -1.45 8.06
CA LEU A 26 -4.51 -0.22 8.27
C LEU A 26 -4.92 -0.06 9.74
N GLY A 27 -5.43 -1.13 10.38
CA GLY A 27 -5.83 -1.12 11.78
C GLY A 27 -4.68 -0.93 12.79
N THR A 28 -3.42 -1.06 12.36
CA THR A 28 -2.24 -0.84 13.21
C THR A 28 -1.35 0.31 12.74
N SER A 29 -1.69 0.92 11.61
CA SER A 29 -1.01 2.09 11.06
C SER A 29 -1.28 3.34 11.91
N ARG A 30 -0.40 4.33 11.77
CA ARG A 30 -0.53 5.64 12.44
C ARG A 30 -0.46 6.75 11.41
N ASP A 31 -1.21 7.82 11.65
CA ASP A 31 -1.19 9.01 10.80
C ASP A 31 0.22 9.64 10.74
N GLY A 32 0.60 10.07 9.55
CA GLY A 32 1.91 10.64 9.24
C GLY A 32 2.81 9.70 8.45
N TYR A 33 3.98 10.21 8.08
CA TYR A 33 4.98 9.52 7.27
C TYR A 33 6.33 9.44 7.99
N CYS A 34 7.15 8.44 7.63
CA CYS A 34 8.44 8.23 8.30
C CYS A 34 9.42 9.35 7.96
N GLN A 35 9.76 9.50 6.68
CA GLN A 35 10.70 10.49 6.16
C GLN A 35 10.36 10.81 4.70
N ARG A 36 10.83 11.94 4.19
CA ARG A 36 10.75 12.25 2.75
C ARG A 36 11.67 11.33 1.95
N THR A 37 11.16 10.80 0.85
CA THR A 37 11.90 10.04 -0.18
C THR A 37 12.08 10.91 -1.44
N GLN A 38 13.06 10.58 -2.26
CA GLN A 38 13.40 11.34 -3.48
C GLN A 38 13.43 10.45 -4.73
N ASP A 39 13.77 9.18 -4.56
CA ASP A 39 13.90 8.18 -5.60
C ASP A 39 13.37 6.82 -5.12
N GLU A 40 13.37 5.82 -6.00
CA GLU A 40 12.92 4.45 -5.70
C GLU A 40 13.75 3.76 -4.61
N GLY A 41 14.97 4.24 -4.36
CA GLY A 41 15.96 3.55 -3.54
C GLY A 41 16.43 2.23 -4.17
N THR A 42 17.43 1.61 -3.55
CA THR A 42 17.88 0.28 -3.95
C THR A 42 17.56 -0.73 -2.85
N CYS A 43 16.82 -1.79 -3.18
CA CYS A 43 16.43 -2.79 -2.18
C CYS A 43 17.61 -3.57 -1.57
N ALA A 44 18.78 -3.59 -2.24
CA ALA A 44 19.97 -4.27 -1.74
C ALA A 44 20.66 -3.46 -0.63
N ASN A 45 20.83 -2.15 -0.82
CA ASN A 45 21.72 -1.32 0.00
C ASN A 45 21.10 0.00 0.47
N GLY A 46 19.90 0.36 0.01
CA GLY A 46 19.19 1.56 0.41
C GLY A 46 18.50 1.41 1.76
N ASP A 47 18.31 2.55 2.43
CA ASP A 47 17.54 2.64 3.69
C ASP A 47 16.10 3.10 3.48
N LYS A 48 15.81 3.69 2.32
CA LYS A 48 14.49 4.17 1.93
C LYS A 48 14.38 4.37 0.42
N GLY A 49 13.14 4.48 -0.05
CA GLY A 49 12.80 4.91 -1.39
C GLY A 49 11.29 4.93 -1.58
N SER A 50 10.79 5.32 -2.75
CA SER A 50 9.35 5.33 -3.03
C SER A 50 8.98 4.96 -4.45
N PHE A 51 7.76 4.49 -4.63
CA PHE A 51 7.20 4.15 -5.93
C PHE A 51 5.78 4.68 -6.04
N SER A 52 5.38 5.05 -7.25
CA SER A 52 4.04 5.54 -7.52
C SER A 52 3.02 4.41 -7.54
N LEU A 53 1.89 4.66 -6.89
CA LEU A 53 0.71 3.83 -6.93
C LEU A 53 -0.20 4.24 -8.10
N ALA A 54 -1.14 3.35 -8.46
CA ALA A 54 -2.19 3.71 -9.42
C ALA A 54 -3.15 4.74 -8.80
N LYS A 55 -3.69 5.63 -9.63
CA LYS A 55 -4.51 6.77 -9.18
C LYS A 55 -5.86 6.39 -8.57
N GLU A 56 -6.40 5.24 -8.97
CA GLU A 56 -7.75 4.79 -8.61
C GLU A 56 -7.77 3.88 -7.37
N LEU A 57 -6.66 3.78 -6.62
CA LEU A 57 -6.59 2.90 -5.46
C LEU A 57 -7.20 3.57 -4.23
N ASP A 58 -8.14 2.86 -3.59
CA ASP A 58 -8.53 3.17 -2.22
C ASP A 58 -7.41 2.81 -1.23
N TRP A 59 -7.61 3.18 0.04
CA TRP A 59 -6.63 2.93 1.10
C TRP A 59 -6.25 1.46 1.27
N ALA A 60 -7.20 0.54 1.13
CA ALA A 60 -6.93 -0.88 1.28
C ALA A 60 -6.10 -1.41 0.10
N ALA A 61 -6.45 -1.02 -1.12
CA ALA A 61 -5.72 -1.41 -2.32
C ALA A 61 -4.32 -0.76 -2.37
N ALA A 62 -4.20 0.50 -1.93
CA ALA A 62 -2.92 1.20 -1.79
C ALA A 62 -2.00 0.51 -0.76
N ALA A 63 -2.53 0.19 0.42
CA ALA A 63 -1.80 -0.54 1.45
C ALA A 63 -1.36 -1.92 0.96
N GLU A 64 -2.26 -2.68 0.32
CA GLU A 64 -1.94 -3.98 -0.26
C GLU A 64 -0.83 -3.91 -1.31
N ALA A 65 -0.90 -2.94 -2.23
CA ALA A 65 0.13 -2.72 -3.25
C ALA A 65 1.50 -2.41 -2.60
N CYS A 66 1.50 -1.58 -1.57
CA CYS A 66 2.71 -1.25 -0.81
C CYS A 66 3.31 -2.46 -0.10
N LEU A 67 2.49 -3.23 0.61
CA LEU A 67 2.91 -4.44 1.33
C LEU A 67 3.53 -5.45 0.36
N ASN A 68 2.90 -5.67 -0.80
CA ASN A 68 3.39 -6.60 -1.82
C ASN A 68 4.73 -6.18 -2.42
N ARG A 69 4.95 -4.88 -2.63
CA ARG A 69 6.24 -4.37 -3.12
C ARG A 69 7.31 -4.40 -2.04
N CYS A 70 6.93 -4.11 -0.79
CA CYS A 70 7.82 -4.19 0.36
C CYS A 70 8.34 -5.62 0.59
N ASP A 71 7.49 -6.65 0.46
CA ASP A 71 7.92 -8.06 0.57
C ASP A 71 8.98 -8.47 -0.45
N GLN A 72 8.99 -7.84 -1.63
CA GLN A 72 9.97 -8.11 -2.68
C GLN A 72 11.30 -7.39 -2.42
N CYS A 73 11.36 -6.56 -1.39
CA CYS A 73 12.49 -5.71 -1.07
C CYS A 73 13.14 -6.17 0.25
N ALA A 74 14.32 -6.81 0.17
CA ALA A 74 14.99 -7.42 1.33
C ALA A 74 15.23 -6.48 2.53
N ARG A 75 15.28 -5.16 2.28
CA ARG A 75 15.47 -4.14 3.32
C ARG A 75 14.20 -3.41 3.74
N CYS A 76 13.06 -3.67 3.11
CA CYS A 76 11.83 -2.99 3.50
C CYS A 76 11.26 -3.58 4.81
N ARG A 77 11.08 -2.73 5.81
CA ARG A 77 10.52 -3.10 7.13
C ARG A 77 9.33 -2.26 7.54
N TYR A 78 9.22 -1.06 6.97
CA TYR A 78 8.15 -0.10 7.22
C TYR A 78 7.73 0.54 5.91
N ILE A 79 6.47 0.94 5.84
CA ILE A 79 5.93 1.69 4.71
C ILE A 79 5.17 2.92 5.20
N SER A 80 5.22 3.99 4.40
CA SER A 80 4.31 5.13 4.47
C SER A 80 3.48 5.14 3.18
N VAL A 81 2.17 5.18 3.32
CA VAL A 81 1.22 5.06 2.22
C VAL A 81 0.38 6.31 2.15
N SER A 82 0.18 6.84 0.94
CA SER A 82 -0.83 7.85 0.67
C SER A 82 -1.64 7.48 -0.57
N ALA A 83 -2.92 7.20 -0.38
CA ALA A 83 -3.85 7.05 -1.49
C ALA A 83 -4.02 8.40 -2.24
N ASN A 84 -3.99 9.54 -1.53
CA ASN A 84 -4.20 10.86 -2.13
C ASN A 84 -3.04 11.31 -3.03
N PHE A 85 -1.81 11.01 -2.61
CA PHE A 85 -0.61 11.33 -3.40
C PHE A 85 -0.21 10.20 -4.34
N HIS A 86 -0.92 9.07 -4.29
CA HIS A 86 -0.56 7.84 -4.98
C HIS A 86 0.90 7.45 -4.69
N ASP A 87 1.30 7.59 -3.42
CA ASP A 87 2.68 7.37 -2.98
C ASP A 87 2.77 6.15 -2.09
N CYS A 88 3.82 5.37 -2.34
CA CYS A 88 4.27 4.35 -1.45
C CYS A 88 5.76 4.49 -1.16
N SER A 89 6.08 4.88 0.06
CA SER A 89 7.45 5.01 0.54
C SER A 89 7.82 3.83 1.43
N TRP A 90 8.97 3.22 1.20
CA TRP A 90 9.50 2.12 2.00
C TRP A 90 10.72 2.55 2.81
N PHE A 91 10.91 1.90 3.98
CA PHE A 91 12.01 2.22 4.89
C PHE A 91 12.56 0.96 5.56
N PHE A 92 13.88 0.93 5.74
CA PHE A 92 14.57 -0.03 6.60
C PHE A 92 14.37 0.29 8.08
N THR A 93 14.31 1.58 8.43
CA THR A 93 14.08 2.06 9.80
C THR A 93 13.01 3.13 9.81
N CYS A 94 12.08 3.07 10.77
CA CYS A 94 11.12 4.13 11.03
C CYS A 94 10.76 4.18 12.51
N ASN A 95 10.80 5.37 13.11
CA ASN A 95 10.29 5.58 14.46
C ASN A 95 8.79 5.91 14.38
N LEU A 96 7.96 4.86 14.47
CA LEU A 96 6.50 5.04 14.41
C LEU A 96 5.95 5.92 15.52
N ALA A 97 6.67 6.17 16.63
CA ALA A 97 6.25 7.10 17.69
C ALA A 97 6.50 8.59 17.34
N ARG A 98 7.31 8.88 16.32
CA ARG A 98 7.74 10.23 15.92
C ARG A 98 7.61 10.45 14.40
N LEU A 99 6.39 10.24 13.89
CA LEU A 99 6.08 10.46 12.48
C LEU A 99 6.05 11.95 12.13
N GLN A 100 6.41 12.26 10.90
CA GLN A 100 6.22 13.59 10.32
C GLN A 100 4.76 13.76 9.92
N SER A 101 4.21 14.96 10.16
CA SER A 101 2.80 15.28 9.94
C SER A 101 2.59 16.65 9.28
N ASP A 102 3.66 17.25 8.76
CA ASP A 102 3.62 18.52 8.00
C ASP A 102 2.90 18.37 6.66
N VAL A 103 2.74 17.15 6.15
CA VAL A 103 1.89 16.80 5.01
C VAL A 103 0.84 15.78 5.47
N PRO A 104 -0.46 16.14 5.49
CA PRO A 104 -1.53 15.22 5.89
C PRO A 104 -1.81 14.19 4.79
N GLY A 105 -2.57 13.13 5.13
CA GLY A 105 -2.99 12.11 4.15
C GLY A 105 -1.97 10.99 3.94
N PHE A 106 -1.10 10.75 4.92
CA PHE A 106 -0.23 9.59 4.98
C PHE A 106 -0.57 8.72 6.19
N ALA A 107 -0.42 7.41 6.03
CA ALA A 107 -0.43 6.45 7.12
C ALA A 107 0.87 5.63 7.07
N SER A 108 1.46 5.35 8.24
CA SER A 108 2.69 4.57 8.35
C SER A 108 2.56 3.39 9.29
N GLY A 109 3.26 2.30 8.97
CA GLY A 109 3.23 1.09 9.78
C GLY A 109 4.38 0.14 9.42
N ALA A 110 4.64 -0.80 10.34
CA ALA A 110 5.55 -1.91 10.07
C ALA A 110 4.94 -2.84 9.02
N LEU A 111 5.79 -3.48 8.23
CA LEU A 111 5.38 -4.56 7.33
C LEU A 111 4.73 -5.67 8.18
N VAL A 112 3.52 -6.05 7.80
CA VAL A 112 2.84 -7.22 8.37
C VAL A 112 2.99 -8.37 7.38
N SER A 113 3.45 -9.52 7.85
CA SER A 113 3.46 -10.74 7.04
C SER A 113 2.04 -11.29 6.86
N THR A 114 1.83 -11.99 5.75
CA THR A 114 0.61 -12.76 5.47
C THR A 114 0.44 -13.91 6.45
#